data_AF-A0A182UNJ2-F1
#
_entry.id   AF-A0A182UNJ2-F1
#
_cell.length_a   1.000
_cell.length_b   1.000
_cell.length_c   1.000
_cell.angle_alpha   90.00
_cell.angle_beta   90.00
_cell.angle_gamma   90.00
#
_symmetry.space_group_name_H-M   'P 1'
#
loop_
_entity.id
_entity.type
_entity.pdbx_description
1 polymer ?
#
loop_
_entity_poly.entity_id
_entity_poly.type
_entity_poly.pdbx_seq_one_letter_code
_entity_poly.pdbx_strand_id
1 'polypeptide(L)'
;LPDAIHRAIDTAIIIQLSYGRYKTDVGVTLRIKIAISAGEVHFSLVGTQAFSHYVVAGQPVWKVKMAERIALAGDIIVTYYAWSYIHDNEYVWESCADKLHLKIKGFTSYWRSAKRLNFSESSYWDDQEDEDPMEQDDSIKIDSEMLASKGLTCMFF
;
A
#
# COMPACT_ATOMS: atom_id res chain seq x y z
N LEU A 1 10.99 -15.85 -3.69
CA LEU A 1 9.76 -15.49 -2.96
C LEU A 1 10.03 -14.49 -1.82
N PRO A 2 11.03 -14.69 -0.93
CA PRO A 2 11.34 -13.75 0.15
C PRO A 2 11.58 -12.30 -0.35
N ASP A 3 12.40 -12.12 -1.39
CA ASP A 3 12.68 -10.79 -1.95
C ASP A 3 11.43 -10.05 -2.44
N ALA A 4 10.44 -10.76 -2.97
CA ALA A 4 9.20 -10.16 -3.44
C ALA A 4 8.33 -9.69 -2.27
N ILE A 5 8.30 -10.46 -1.18
CA ILE A 5 7.59 -10.12 0.05
C ILE A 5 8.25 -8.91 0.72
N HIS A 6 9.59 -8.88 0.78
CA HIS A 6 10.34 -7.72 1.24
C HIS A 6 10.01 -6.47 0.44
N ARG A 7 10.06 -6.55 -0.90
CA ARG A 7 9.67 -5.42 -1.75
C ARG A 7 8.23 -4.98 -1.50
N ALA A 8 7.29 -5.91 -1.38
CA ALA A 8 5.89 -5.58 -1.11
C ALA A 8 5.71 -4.86 0.23
N ILE A 9 6.39 -5.32 1.29
CA ILE A 9 6.33 -4.68 2.62
C ILE A 9 7.01 -3.31 2.59
N ASP A 10 8.19 -3.20 1.97
CA ASP A 10 8.93 -1.95 1.83
C ASP A 10 8.09 -0.90 1.09
N THR A 11 7.50 -1.29 -0.05
CA THR A 11 6.60 -0.44 -0.82
C THR A 11 5.36 -0.08 -0.02
N ALA A 12 4.76 -1.01 0.74
CA ALA A 12 3.62 -0.70 1.59
C ALA A 12 3.94 0.35 2.67
N ILE A 13 5.12 0.25 3.29
CA ILE A 13 5.59 1.25 4.27
C ILE A 13 5.77 2.60 3.58
N ILE A 14 6.44 2.65 2.42
CA ILE A 14 6.65 3.89 1.67
C ILE A 14 5.31 4.52 1.27
N ILE A 15 4.35 3.75 0.76
CA ILE A 15 3.02 4.25 0.41
C ILE A 15 2.33 4.86 1.63
N GLN A 16 2.39 4.21 2.80
CA GLN A 16 1.78 4.79 4.00
C GLN A 16 2.50 6.04 4.50
N LEU A 17 3.81 6.16 4.29
CA LEU A 17 4.56 7.35 4.66
C LEU A 17 4.27 8.52 3.72
N SER A 18 4.30 8.28 2.40
CA SER A 18 4.11 9.33 1.39
C SER A 18 2.64 9.70 1.18
N TYR A 19 1.73 8.73 1.22
CA TYR A 19 0.32 8.89 0.83
C TYR A 19 -0.67 8.43 1.89
N GLY A 20 -0.21 8.03 3.08
CA GLY A 20 -1.09 7.48 4.11
C GLY A 20 -2.13 8.46 4.67
N ARG A 21 -1.99 9.76 4.39
CA ARG A 21 -2.96 10.80 4.73
C ARG A 21 -3.11 11.79 3.59
N TYR A 22 -4.30 11.83 3.00
CA TYR A 22 -4.64 12.82 2.00
C TYR A 22 -5.82 13.67 2.50
N LYS A 23 -5.62 14.99 2.58
CA LYS A 23 -6.69 15.94 2.94
C LYS A 23 -7.41 16.36 1.66
N THR A 24 -8.70 16.12 1.60
CA THR A 24 -9.57 16.60 0.52
C THR A 24 -10.05 18.01 0.82
N ASP A 25 -10.40 18.77 -0.23
CA ASP A 25 -10.92 20.14 -0.14
C ASP A 25 -12.24 20.25 0.64
N VAL A 26 -12.94 19.13 0.83
CA VAL A 26 -14.17 19.03 1.65
C VAL A 26 -13.91 18.73 3.13
N GLY A 27 -12.66 18.79 3.60
CA GLY A 27 -12.31 18.63 5.02
C GLY A 27 -12.21 17.18 5.51
N VAL A 28 -12.28 16.19 4.63
CA VAL A 28 -12.11 14.77 4.98
C VAL A 28 -10.64 14.35 4.82
N THR A 29 -10.13 13.55 5.77
CA THR A 29 -8.80 12.93 5.65
C THR A 29 -8.94 11.48 5.20
N LEU A 30 -8.52 11.18 3.98
CA LEU A 30 -8.43 9.82 3.46
C LEU A 30 -7.17 9.13 3.99
N ARG A 31 -7.29 7.84 4.30
CA ARG A 31 -6.18 6.99 4.70
C ARG A 31 -6.24 5.67 3.98
N ILE A 32 -5.08 5.16 3.61
CA ILE A 32 -4.93 3.90 2.88
C ILE A 32 -4.90 2.76 3.90
N LYS A 33 -5.48 1.62 3.55
CA LYS A 33 -5.27 0.36 4.28
C LYS A 33 -4.67 -0.65 3.31
N ILE A 34 -3.63 -1.33 3.75
CA ILE A 34 -2.84 -2.24 2.90
C ILE A 34 -2.88 -3.63 3.53
N ALA A 35 -3.09 -4.66 2.72
CA ALA A 35 -3.04 -6.05 3.14
C ALA A 35 -2.14 -6.85 2.19
N ILE A 36 -1.29 -7.73 2.74
CA ILE A 36 -0.32 -8.53 1.98
C ILE A 36 -0.48 -10.01 2.33
N SER A 37 -0.55 -10.85 1.29
CA SER A 37 -0.53 -12.30 1.42
C SER A 37 0.36 -12.93 0.35
N ALA A 38 0.87 -14.13 0.63
CA ALA A 38 1.74 -14.86 -0.27
C ALA A 38 1.34 -16.34 -0.33
N GLY A 39 1.56 -16.96 -1.47
CA GLY A 39 1.31 -18.37 -1.72
C GLY A 39 1.06 -18.64 -3.20
N GLU A 40 0.56 -19.83 -3.50
CA GLU A 40 0.24 -20.23 -4.87
C GLU A 40 -1.05 -19.56 -5.36
N VAL A 41 -0.98 -19.03 -6.58
CA VAL A 41 -2.11 -18.40 -7.28
C VAL A 41 -2.21 -18.94 -8.70
N HIS A 42 -3.44 -19.04 -9.19
CA HIS A 42 -3.74 -19.38 -10.58
C HIS A 42 -4.13 -18.11 -11.32
N PHE A 43 -3.51 -17.90 -12.47
CA PHE A 43 -3.81 -16.82 -13.39
C PHE A 43 -4.53 -17.38 -14.61
N SER A 44 -5.60 -16.73 -15.04
CA SER A 44 -6.32 -17.08 -16.25
C SER A 44 -6.70 -15.82 -17.03
N LEU A 45 -6.65 -15.92 -18.36
CA LEU A 45 -7.12 -14.90 -19.29
C LEU A 45 -8.48 -15.33 -19.83
N VAL A 46 -9.51 -14.54 -19.56
CA VAL A 46 -10.87 -14.77 -20.03
C VAL A 46 -11.23 -13.67 -21.00
N GLY A 47 -11.53 -14.04 -22.24
CA GLY A 47 -11.79 -13.05 -23.27
C GLY A 47 -12.07 -13.60 -24.64
N THR A 48 -12.39 -12.65 -25.53
CA THR A 48 -12.46 -12.82 -26.97
C THR A 48 -11.28 -12.10 -27.62
N GLN A 49 -11.16 -12.14 -28.95
CA GLN A 49 -10.12 -11.41 -29.68
C GLN A 49 -10.16 -9.89 -29.47
N ALA A 50 -11.33 -9.31 -29.17
CA ALA A 50 -11.48 -7.87 -28.97
C ALA A 50 -11.35 -7.44 -27.50
N PHE A 51 -11.66 -8.33 -26.55
CA PHE A 51 -11.67 -8.00 -25.13
C PHE A 51 -11.08 -9.15 -24.31
N SER A 52 -10.01 -8.88 -23.57
CA SER A 52 -9.36 -9.87 -22.72
C SER A 52 -9.23 -9.33 -21.30
N HIS A 53 -9.72 -10.10 -20.34
CA HIS A 53 -9.67 -9.79 -18.91
C HIS A 53 -8.83 -10.85 -18.21
N TYR A 54 -7.93 -10.43 -17.33
CA TYR A 54 -7.21 -11.38 -16.49
C TYR A 54 -7.93 -11.56 -15.16
N VAL A 55 -7.88 -12.79 -14.65
CA VAL A 55 -8.41 -13.16 -13.34
C VAL A 55 -7.32 -13.92 -12.60
N VAL A 56 -7.10 -13.53 -11.35
CA VAL A 56 -6.24 -14.27 -10.43
C VAL A 56 -7.09 -14.85 -9.32
N ALA A 57 -6.97 -16.17 -9.12
CA ALA A 57 -7.68 -16.90 -8.09
C ALA A 57 -6.72 -17.77 -7.28
N GLY A 58 -7.00 -17.96 -6.00
CA GLY A 58 -6.18 -18.80 -5.14
C GLY A 58 -6.40 -18.52 -3.66
N GLN A 59 -5.88 -19.40 -2.82
CA GLN A 59 -5.88 -19.24 -1.35
C GLN A 59 -5.36 -17.86 -0.88
N PRO A 60 -4.26 -17.30 -1.44
CA PRO A 60 -3.75 -15.98 -1.04
C PRO A 60 -4.73 -14.84 -1.32
N VAL A 61 -5.51 -14.91 -2.41
CA VAL A 61 -6.51 -13.89 -2.79
C VAL A 61 -7.64 -13.82 -1.75
N TRP A 62 -8.11 -14.99 -1.28
CA TRP A 62 -9.12 -15.05 -0.22
C TRP A 62 -8.56 -14.56 1.12
N LYS A 63 -7.33 -14.95 1.45
CA LYS A 63 -6.67 -14.58 2.71
C LYS A 63 -6.38 -13.08 2.79
N VAL A 64 -5.87 -12.47 1.72
CA VAL A 64 -5.65 -11.02 1.68
C VAL A 64 -6.98 -10.26 1.79
N LYS A 65 -8.08 -10.81 1.25
CA LYS A 65 -9.40 -10.22 1.42
C LYS A 65 -9.89 -10.25 2.87
N MET A 66 -9.57 -11.29 3.63
CA MET A 66 -9.85 -11.34 5.06
C MET A 66 -8.96 -10.38 5.85
N ALA A 67 -7.66 -10.30 5.51
CA ALA A 67 -6.73 -9.35 6.11
C ALA A 67 -7.15 -7.89 5.87
N GLU A 68 -7.67 -7.56 4.68
CA GLU A 68 -8.18 -6.22 4.36
C GLU A 68 -9.43 -5.83 5.15
N ARG A 69 -10.24 -6.82 5.57
CA ARG A 69 -11.44 -6.59 6.40
C ARG A 69 -11.10 -6.26 7.85
N ILE A 70 -10.01 -6.81 8.38
CA ILE A 70 -9.53 -6.51 9.74
C ILE A 70 -8.66 -5.25 9.78
N ALA A 71 -8.08 -4.85 8.65
CA ALA A 71 -7.22 -3.67 8.56
C ALA A 71 -8.03 -2.38 8.80
N LEU A 72 -7.53 -1.55 9.72
CA LEU A 72 -8.05 -0.19 9.93
C LEU A 72 -7.35 0.81 9.01
N ALA A 73 -7.90 2.02 8.94
CA ALA A 73 -7.38 3.07 8.09
C ALA A 73 -5.98 3.52 8.56
N GLY A 74 -4.96 3.38 7.70
CA GLY A 74 -3.55 3.59 8.02
C GLY A 74 -2.78 2.32 8.40
N ASP A 75 -3.44 1.15 8.41
CA ASP A 75 -2.78 -0.10 8.78
C ASP A 75 -2.16 -0.82 7.57
N ILE A 76 -1.06 -1.52 7.83
CA ILE A 76 -0.45 -2.49 6.93
C ILE A 76 -0.56 -3.85 7.60
N ILE A 77 -1.37 -4.75 7.04
CA ILE A 77 -1.61 -6.08 7.58
C ILE A 77 -0.96 -7.14 6.70
N VAL A 78 -0.15 -8.00 7.30
CA VAL A 78 0.52 -9.12 6.63
C VAL A 78 -0.05 -10.43 7.18
N THR A 79 -0.47 -11.33 6.30
CA THR A 79 -0.91 -12.67 6.70
C THR A 79 0.28 -13.50 7.20
N TYR A 80 0.05 -14.40 8.16
CA TYR A 80 1.10 -15.31 8.66
C TYR A 80 1.80 -16.12 7.54
N TYR A 81 1.09 -16.45 6.47
CA TYR A 81 1.65 -17.13 5.30
C TYR A 81 2.76 -16.31 4.62
N ALA A 82 2.56 -15.01 4.43
CA ALA A 82 3.59 -14.13 3.90
C ALA A 82 4.72 -13.91 4.90
N TRP A 83 4.38 -13.77 6.18
CA TRP A 83 5.36 -13.58 7.25
C TRP A 83 6.33 -14.75 7.40
N SER A 84 5.86 -15.98 7.17
CA SER A 84 6.70 -17.20 7.29
C SER A 84 7.92 -17.24 6.35
N TYR A 85 7.97 -16.38 5.34
CA TYR A 85 9.09 -16.29 4.39
C TYR A 85 10.14 -15.24 4.75
N ILE A 86 9.93 -14.46 5.81
CA ILE A 86 10.81 -13.35 6.23
C ILE A 86 11.24 -13.51 7.70
N HIS A 87 12.32 -12.84 8.11
CA HIS A 87 12.82 -12.94 9.48
C HIS A 87 12.20 -11.87 10.37
N ASP A 88 11.91 -12.24 11.62
CA ASP A 88 11.22 -11.36 12.58
C ASP A 88 11.96 -10.05 12.90
N ASN A 89 13.28 -10.01 12.67
CA ASN A 89 14.14 -8.87 13.01
C ASN A 89 14.22 -7.79 11.92
N GLU A 90 13.56 -7.98 10.77
CA GLU A 90 13.69 -7.05 9.63
C GLU A 90 12.70 -5.88 9.73
N TYR A 91 11.51 -6.11 10.30
CA TYR A 91 10.44 -5.12 10.42
C TYR A 91 9.97 -4.94 11.86
N VAL A 92 9.41 -3.77 12.17
CA VAL A 92 8.69 -3.55 13.43
C VAL A 92 7.25 -4.01 13.22
N TRP A 93 6.82 -5.00 14.01
CA TRP A 93 5.51 -5.63 13.86
C TRP A 93 4.80 -5.85 15.20
N GLU A 94 3.47 -5.92 15.15
CA GLU A 94 2.62 -6.31 16.27
C GLU A 94 1.64 -7.42 15.83
N SER A 95 1.39 -8.41 16.69
CA SER A 95 0.37 -9.43 16.37
C SER A 95 -1.03 -8.84 16.46
N CYS A 96 -1.88 -9.13 15.47
CA CYS A 96 -3.31 -8.83 15.56
C CYS A 96 -4.00 -9.75 16.59
N ALA A 97 -5.20 -9.36 17.03
CA ALA A 97 -5.98 -10.10 18.03
C ALA A 97 -6.31 -11.54 17.62
N ASP A 98 -6.36 -11.82 16.31
CA ASP A 98 -6.63 -13.14 15.75
C ASP A 98 -5.41 -14.07 15.73
N LYS A 99 -4.20 -13.56 16.03
CA LYS A 99 -2.92 -14.30 15.98
C LYS A 99 -2.57 -14.91 14.61
N LEU A 100 -3.32 -14.60 13.57
CA LEU A 100 -3.10 -15.07 12.20
C LEU A 100 -2.58 -13.97 11.28
N HIS A 101 -2.68 -12.72 11.73
CA HIS A 101 -2.20 -11.56 11.02
C HIS A 101 -1.24 -10.75 11.87
N LEU A 102 -0.33 -10.07 11.19
CA LEU A 102 0.67 -9.21 11.79
C LEU A 102 0.50 -7.82 11.20
N LYS A 103 0.58 -6.82 12.05
CA LYS A 103 0.50 -5.43 11.65
C LYS A 103 1.89 -4.82 11.62
N ILE A 104 2.27 -4.30 10.46
CA ILE A 104 3.58 -3.68 10.24
C ILE A 104 3.52 -2.20 10.61
N LYS A 105 4.51 -1.74 11.36
CA LYS A 105 4.65 -0.34 11.80
C LYS A 105 5.74 0.41 11.04
N GLY A 106 6.77 -0.29 10.56
CA GLY A 106 7.88 0.32 9.85
C GLY A 106 9.12 -0.57 9.79
N PHE A 107 10.24 0.04 9.42
CA PHE A 107 11.54 -0.63 9.30
C PHE A 107 12.25 -0.75 10.65
N THR A 108 13.04 -1.82 10.83
CA THR A 108 14.06 -1.86 11.88
C THR A 108 15.36 -1.18 11.40
N SER A 109 16.28 -0.91 12.33
CA SER A 109 17.64 -0.43 12.03
C SER A 109 18.48 -1.44 11.23
N TYR A 110 18.08 -2.71 11.21
CA TYR A 110 18.78 -3.79 10.52
C TYR A 110 18.44 -3.89 9.03
N TRP A 111 17.31 -3.32 8.58
CA TRP A 111 16.88 -3.42 7.20
C TRP A 111 17.64 -2.45 6.27
N ARG A 112 18.49 -3.01 5.40
CA ARG A 112 19.44 -2.24 4.58
C ARG A 112 18.88 -1.80 3.21
N SER A 113 17.87 -2.47 2.67
CA SER A 113 17.33 -2.16 1.34
C SER A 113 16.50 -0.87 1.32
N ALA A 114 15.68 -0.61 2.35
CA ALA A 114 14.88 0.62 2.41
C ALA A 114 15.73 1.91 2.55
N LYS A 115 16.95 1.83 3.08
CA LYS A 115 17.87 2.99 3.12
C LYS A 115 18.23 3.52 1.72
N ARG A 116 18.13 2.71 0.67
CA ARG A 116 18.38 3.15 -0.71
C ARG A 116 17.17 3.80 -1.38
N LEU A 117 15.95 3.52 -0.92
CA LEU A 117 14.72 4.14 -1.45
C LEU A 117 14.46 5.51 -0.81
N ASN A 118 15.06 5.80 0.35
CA ASN A 118 14.82 7.01 1.13
C ASN A 118 15.72 8.22 0.80
N PHE A 119 16.63 8.18 -0.18
CA PHE A 119 17.57 9.29 -0.42
C PHE A 119 17.20 10.23 -1.59
N SER A 120 16.21 9.91 -2.44
CA SER A 120 15.93 10.73 -3.63
C SER A 120 14.69 11.61 -3.57
N GLU A 121 13.83 11.49 -2.55
CA GLU A 121 12.52 12.18 -2.58
C GLU A 121 12.15 13.00 -1.34
N SER A 122 12.97 13.00 -0.28
CA SER A 122 12.67 13.73 0.97
C SER A 122 13.38 15.07 1.12
N SER A 123 14.11 15.56 0.10
CA SER A 123 14.85 16.84 0.16
C SER A 123 14.15 18.01 -0.52
N TYR A 124 12.91 17.83 -0.97
CA TYR A 124 12.03 18.90 -1.39
C TYR A 124 10.84 18.85 -0.42
N TRP A 125 10.33 19.99 0.03
CA TRP A 125 9.19 20.14 0.95
C TRP A 125 9.45 20.24 2.46
N ASP A 126 10.67 20.54 2.90
CA ASP A 126 10.82 21.20 4.20
C ASP A 126 11.68 22.45 3.98
N ASP A 127 11.23 23.58 4.53
CA ASP A 127 11.76 24.96 4.43
C ASP A 127 11.18 25.89 3.33
N GLN A 128 9.97 26.44 3.56
CA GLN A 128 9.76 27.90 3.66
C GLN A 128 8.33 28.26 4.08
N GLU A 129 8.19 28.78 5.32
CA GLU A 129 7.07 29.62 5.75
C GLU A 129 7.25 31.06 5.20
N ASP A 130 6.12 31.67 4.86
CA ASP A 130 5.81 33.11 4.64
C ASP A 130 6.48 33.89 3.48
N GLU A 131 5.73 34.11 2.39
CA GLU A 131 5.29 35.42 1.87
C GLU A 131 4.35 35.22 0.65
N ASP A 132 3.16 35.82 0.69
CA ASP A 132 2.23 35.94 -0.45
C ASP A 132 2.72 37.10 -1.34
N PRO A 133 2.91 36.92 -2.67
CA PRO A 133 1.89 37.47 -3.56
C PRO A 133 1.71 36.77 -4.93
N MET A 134 0.49 36.96 -5.44
CA MET A 134 0.07 37.12 -6.84
C MET A 134 -0.38 35.89 -7.64
N GLU A 135 -1.66 36.00 -8.02
CA GLU A 135 -2.42 35.18 -8.95
C GLU A 135 -1.68 34.89 -10.27
N GLN A 136 -1.70 33.62 -10.67
CA GLN A 136 -1.85 33.28 -12.09
C GLN A 136 -2.67 32.00 -12.25
N ASP A 137 -3.82 32.20 -12.86
CA ASP A 137 -4.75 31.24 -13.45
C ASP A 137 -4.02 30.29 -14.40
N ASP A 138 -4.13 28.98 -14.13
CA ASP A 138 -4.15 27.96 -15.17
C ASP A 138 -5.06 26.82 -14.71
N SER A 139 -6.33 26.99 -15.04
CA SER A 139 -7.37 25.97 -14.94
C SER A 139 -6.99 24.62 -15.55
N ILE A 140 -6.62 23.64 -14.72
CA ILE A 140 -6.62 22.22 -15.11
C ILE A 140 -8.00 21.64 -14.80
N LYS A 141 -8.83 21.55 -15.84
CA LYS A 141 -10.10 20.81 -15.81
C LYS A 141 -9.79 19.33 -15.66
N ILE A 142 -10.17 18.75 -14.52
CA ILE A 142 -10.22 17.29 -14.34
C ILE A 142 -11.69 16.91 -14.40
N ASP A 143 -12.04 16.19 -15.47
CA ASP A 143 -13.39 15.75 -15.73
C ASP A 143 -13.92 14.88 -14.57
N SER A 144 -15.07 15.33 -14.07
CA SER A 144 -15.81 14.76 -12.95
C SER A 144 -16.49 13.46 -13.38
N GLU A 145 -15.76 12.35 -13.48
CA GLU A 145 -16.40 11.04 -13.65
C GLU A 145 -15.54 9.82 -13.25
N MET A 146 -15.02 9.75 -12.01
CA MET A 146 -14.58 8.47 -11.41
C MET A 146 -14.79 8.37 -9.87
N LEU A 147 -15.79 9.06 -9.34
CA LEU A 147 -16.19 8.94 -7.93
C LEU A 147 -17.11 7.72 -7.72
N ALA A 148 -16.58 6.53 -7.96
CA ALA A 148 -17.19 5.26 -7.54
C ALA A 148 -16.15 4.15 -7.38
N SER A 149 -15.15 4.34 -6.52
CA SER A 149 -14.24 3.25 -6.14
C SER A 149 -14.38 2.92 -4.66
N LYS A 150 -15.26 1.94 -4.39
CA LYS A 150 -15.24 1.14 -3.17
C LYS A 150 -13.81 0.58 -3.00
N GLY A 151 -13.12 0.99 -1.95
CA GLY A 151 -11.90 0.39 -1.40
C GLY A 151 -10.92 -0.16 -2.44
N LEU A 152 -9.95 0.66 -2.88
CA LEU A 152 -8.78 0.17 -3.61
C LEU A 152 -8.03 -0.84 -2.74
N THR A 153 -8.25 -2.12 -3.02
CA THR A 153 -7.32 -3.18 -2.64
C THR A 153 -6.27 -3.21 -3.75
N CYS A 154 -5.13 -2.54 -3.55
CA CYS A 154 -3.98 -2.72 -4.42
C CYS A 154 -3.43 -4.14 -4.21
N MET A 155 -3.72 -5.05 -5.14
CA MET A 155 -2.95 -6.29 -5.29
C MET A 155 -1.73 -5.96 -6.14
N PHE A 156 -0.56 -5.84 -5.51
CA PHE A 156 0.71 -5.83 -6.23
C PHE A 156 1.05 -7.28 -6.62
N PHE A 157 1.29 -7.52 -7.92
CA PHE A 157 1.90 -8.73 -8.46
C PHE A 157 3.33 -8.44 -8.89
#